data_AF-A0A3D4XBQ6-F1
#
_entry.id   AF-A0A3D4XBQ6-F1
#
_cell.length_a   1.000
_cell.length_b   1.000
_cell.length_c   1.000
_cell.angle_alpha   90.00
_cell.angle_beta   90.00
_cell.angle_gamma   90.00
#
_symmetry.space_group_name_H-M   'P 1'
#
loop_
_entity.id
_entity.type
_entity.pdbx_description
1 polymer ?
#
loop_
_entity_poly.entity_id
_entity_poly.type
_entity_poly.pdbx_seq_one_letter_code
_entity_poly.pdbx_strand_id
1 'polypeptide(L)'
;MPRNQFQRMVFAFLTVLVTVHAYVFYSLYVVNGTTLMQVTGADSVIHALNAQGGVYMFGRMLPVWAIILIEFVFAYGLECVMGSPCSFKLACKNFEPGKTHPVIFETAIICTTVGLMCPAMSFLAAWFYYPYYAGFNLFTLLANWLKLVCLNFPFAFFSQLFFIQPLIRTVFKLLFRKDIEMAVQGSSNLQHSTV
;
A
#
# COMPACT_ATOMS: atom_id res chain seq x y z
N MET A 1 -12.27 -11.46 -10.29
CA MET A 1 -11.91 -11.53 -8.86
C MET A 1 -11.10 -12.79 -8.60
N PRO A 2 -10.14 -12.76 -7.65
CA PRO A 2 -9.38 -13.94 -7.24
C PRO A 2 -10.33 -15.01 -6.67
N ARG A 3 -10.31 -16.20 -7.27
CA ARG A 3 -11.18 -17.34 -6.89
C ARG A 3 -10.61 -18.13 -5.71
N ASN A 4 -9.28 -18.14 -5.57
CA ASN A 4 -8.55 -18.90 -4.53
C ASN A 4 -7.85 -17.98 -3.52
N GLN A 5 -7.63 -18.49 -2.30
CA GLN A 5 -6.84 -17.83 -1.26
C GLN A 5 -5.44 -17.44 -1.76
N PHE A 6 -4.79 -18.32 -2.53
CA PHE A 6 -3.50 -18.05 -3.17
C PHE A 6 -3.56 -16.85 -4.12
N GLN A 7 -4.56 -16.79 -4.99
CA GLN A 7 -4.74 -15.66 -5.92
C GLN A 7 -4.98 -14.34 -5.17
N ARG A 8 -5.67 -14.40 -4.02
CA ARG A 8 -5.94 -13.24 -3.17
C ARG A 8 -4.65 -12.75 -2.50
N MET A 9 -3.81 -13.66 -2.01
CA MET A 9 -2.48 -13.33 -1.48
C MET A 9 -1.54 -12.74 -2.54
N VAL A 10 -1.51 -13.30 -3.75
CA VAL A 10 -0.70 -12.78 -4.87
C VAL A 10 -1.17 -11.38 -5.27
N PHE A 11 -2.49 -11.15 -5.33
CA PHE A 11 -3.04 -9.84 -5.63
C PHE A 11 -2.65 -8.80 -4.57
N ALA A 12 -2.77 -9.15 -3.28
CA ALA A 12 -2.35 -8.30 -2.18
C ALA A 12 -0.83 -8.02 -2.23
N PHE A 13 -0.02 -9.04 -2.47
CA PHE A 13 1.43 -8.93 -2.61
C PHE A 13 1.83 -7.96 -3.73
N LEU A 14 1.27 -8.11 -4.94
CA LEU A 14 1.55 -7.22 -6.07
C LEU A 14 1.12 -5.78 -5.77
N THR A 15 -0.03 -5.61 -5.12
CA THR A 15 -0.54 -4.28 -4.74
C THR A 15 0.42 -3.61 -3.75
N VAL A 16 0.82 -4.31 -2.69
CA VAL A 16 1.75 -3.80 -1.67
C VAL A 16 3.11 -3.49 -2.26
N LEU A 17 3.60 -4.34 -3.18
CA LEU A 17 4.87 -4.09 -3.86
C LEU A 17 4.82 -2.74 -4.59
N VAL A 18 3.79 -2.49 -5.40
CA VAL A 18 3.68 -1.23 -6.15
C VAL A 18 3.44 -0.04 -5.22
N THR A 19 2.56 -0.16 -4.22
CA THR A 19 2.23 0.96 -3.31
C THR A 19 3.42 1.37 -2.46
N VAL A 20 4.20 0.43 -1.92
CA VAL A 20 5.37 0.73 -1.08
C VAL A 20 6.45 1.43 -1.90
N HIS A 21 6.73 0.97 -3.12
CA HIS A 21 7.71 1.64 -3.98
C HIS A 21 7.27 3.05 -4.37
N ALA A 22 6.00 3.22 -4.75
CA ALA A 22 5.44 4.54 -5.05
C ALA A 22 5.48 5.47 -3.83
N TYR A 23 5.18 4.95 -2.65
CA TYR A 23 5.21 5.69 -1.39
C TYR A 23 6.62 6.13 -1.00
N VAL A 24 7.61 5.23 -1.05
CA VAL A 24 9.00 5.57 -0.75
C VAL A 24 9.52 6.62 -1.74
N PHE A 25 9.18 6.48 -3.03
CA PHE A 25 9.53 7.49 -4.03
C PHE A 25 8.90 8.85 -3.71
N TYR A 26 7.59 8.88 -3.42
CA TYR A 26 6.88 10.09 -3.03
C TYR A 26 7.48 10.74 -1.77
N SER A 27 7.74 9.96 -0.73
CA SER A 27 8.30 10.46 0.53
C SER A 27 9.71 11.04 0.34
N LEU A 28 10.58 10.34 -0.41
CA LEU A 28 11.96 10.78 -0.60
C LEU A 28 12.09 11.94 -1.59
N TYR A 29 11.39 11.90 -2.72
CA TYR A 29 11.54 12.90 -3.78
C TYR A 29 10.61 14.10 -3.59
N VAL A 30 9.35 13.88 -3.21
CA VAL A 30 8.34 14.94 -3.16
C VAL A 30 8.28 15.60 -1.80
N VAL A 31 8.24 14.80 -0.73
CA VAL A 31 8.08 15.35 0.64
C VAL A 31 9.42 15.82 1.21
N ASN A 32 10.47 15.00 1.13
CA ASN A 32 11.75 15.29 1.76
C ASN A 32 12.84 15.74 0.78
N GLY A 33 12.60 15.66 -0.53
CA GLY A 33 13.65 15.83 -1.54
C GLY A 33 14.31 17.21 -1.49
N THR A 34 13.51 18.27 -1.36
CA THR A 34 14.02 19.65 -1.26
C THR A 34 14.84 19.86 0.00
N THR A 35 14.37 19.35 1.16
CA THR A 35 15.10 19.44 2.43
C THR A 35 16.42 18.66 2.38
N LEU A 36 16.40 17.44 1.84
CA LEU A 36 17.60 16.61 1.67
C LEU A 36 18.65 17.32 0.81
N MET A 37 18.25 17.88 -0.33
CA MET A 37 19.15 18.61 -1.22
C MET A 37 19.69 19.90 -0.60
N GLN A 38 18.87 20.63 0.17
CA GLN A 38 19.30 21.85 0.86
C GLN A 38 20.29 21.59 1.99
N VAL A 39 20.10 20.53 2.78
CA VAL A 39 20.97 20.21 3.92
C VAL A 39 22.31 19.63 3.47
N THR A 40 22.32 18.88 2.36
CA THR A 40 23.53 18.23 1.85
C THR A 40 24.24 18.99 0.74
N GLY A 41 23.59 20.00 0.15
CA GLY A 41 24.10 20.76 -1.00
C GLY A 41 24.19 19.95 -2.29
N ALA A 42 23.46 18.85 -2.41
CA ALA A 42 23.55 17.93 -3.55
C ALA A 42 22.56 18.27 -4.68
N ASP A 43 22.96 18.00 -5.92
CA ASP A 43 22.15 18.24 -7.12
C ASP A 43 21.00 17.24 -7.31
N SER A 44 21.02 16.11 -6.58
CA SER A 44 19.98 15.09 -6.67
C SER A 44 19.67 14.44 -5.32
N VAL A 45 18.44 13.97 -5.16
CA VAL A 45 17.95 13.29 -3.94
C VAL A 45 18.78 12.04 -3.63
N ILE A 46 19.24 11.29 -4.64
CA ILE A 46 20.09 10.10 -4.43
C ILE A 46 21.49 10.49 -3.94
N HIS A 47 22.08 11.56 -4.49
CA HIS A 47 23.35 12.06 -3.97
C HIS A 47 23.21 12.62 -2.56
N ALA A 48 22.11 13.31 -2.27
CA ALA A 48 21.79 13.78 -0.92
C ALA A 48 21.68 12.61 0.07
N LEU A 49 20.94 11.56 -0.29
CA LEU A 49 20.81 10.34 0.53
C LEU A 49 22.14 9.64 0.76
N ASN A 50 22.99 9.52 -0.27
CA ASN A 50 24.32 8.94 -0.12
C ASN A 50 25.24 9.81 0.74
N ALA A 51 25.17 11.13 0.61
CA ALA A 51 25.96 12.08 1.40
C ALA A 51 25.52 12.12 2.88
N GLN A 52 24.23 11.96 3.15
CA GLN A 52 23.67 11.93 4.51
C GLN A 52 23.83 10.55 5.18
N GLY A 53 24.15 9.50 4.42
CA GLY A 53 24.28 8.13 4.93
C GLY A 53 22.95 7.36 5.03
N GLY A 54 21.90 7.83 4.35
CA GLY A 54 20.58 7.21 4.32
C GLY A 54 19.49 8.05 5.00
N VAL A 55 18.39 7.40 5.38
CA VAL A 55 17.28 8.03 6.12
C VAL A 55 17.34 7.60 7.57
N TYR A 56 17.03 8.54 8.46
CA TYR A 56 16.97 8.27 9.87
C TYR A 56 15.76 7.38 10.22
N MET A 57 16.01 6.17 10.69
CA MET A 57 14.98 5.21 11.10
C MET A 57 15.49 4.43 12.32
N PHE A 58 14.64 4.27 13.35
CA PHE A 58 15.01 3.59 14.61
C PHE A 58 16.27 4.13 15.30
N GLY A 59 16.53 5.43 15.22
CA GLY A 59 17.73 5.99 15.85
C GLY A 59 19.03 5.82 15.06
N ARG A 60 18.96 5.26 13.85
CA ARG A 60 20.13 5.00 12.98
C ARG A 60 19.86 5.49 11.57
N MET A 61 20.93 5.83 10.86
CA MET A 61 20.85 6.12 9.43
C MET A 61 20.85 4.79 8.69
N LEU A 62 19.75 4.49 7.99
CA LEU A 62 19.57 3.27 7.22
C LEU A 62 19.51 3.59 5.72
N PRO A 63 20.08 2.72 4.87
CA PRO A 63 20.00 2.88 3.43
C PRO A 63 18.58 2.65 2.93
N VAL A 64 18.25 3.26 1.78
CA VAL A 64 16.90 3.24 1.19
C VAL A 64 16.35 1.82 0.99
N TRP A 65 17.20 0.87 0.59
CA TRP A 65 16.76 -0.52 0.38
C TRP A 65 16.27 -1.19 1.67
N ALA A 66 16.87 -0.85 2.81
CA ALA A 66 16.50 -1.43 4.10
C ALA A 66 15.13 -0.91 4.54
N ILE A 67 14.86 0.37 4.30
CA ILE A 67 13.58 1.02 4.60
C ILE A 67 12.48 0.39 3.75
N ILE A 68 12.70 0.24 2.45
CA ILE A 68 11.75 -0.40 1.54
C ILE A 68 11.39 -1.80 2.05
N LEU A 69 12.38 -2.59 2.48
CA LEU A 69 12.15 -3.95 3.00
C LEU A 69 11.33 -3.92 4.28
N ILE A 70 11.67 -3.06 5.24
CA ILE A 70 10.94 -2.94 6.51
C ILE A 70 9.50 -2.47 6.25
N GLU A 71 9.31 -1.40 5.50
CA GLU A 71 7.98 -0.89 5.16
C GLU A 71 7.16 -1.93 4.39
N PHE A 72 7.79 -2.70 3.49
CA PHE A 72 7.13 -3.78 2.78
C PHE A 72 6.62 -4.88 3.71
N VAL A 73 7.44 -5.33 4.67
CA VAL A 73 7.04 -6.38 5.63
C VAL A 73 5.88 -5.90 6.50
N PHE A 74 5.94 -4.67 7.03
CA PHE A 74 4.87 -4.12 7.85
C PHE A 74 3.60 -3.82 7.06
N ALA A 75 3.72 -3.25 5.86
CA ALA A 75 2.58 -2.96 4.99
C ALA A 75 1.90 -4.26 4.53
N TYR A 76 2.68 -5.29 4.15
CA TYR A 76 2.13 -6.59 3.77
C TYR A 76 1.47 -7.29 4.96
N GLY A 77 2.08 -7.23 6.15
CA GLY A 77 1.49 -7.74 7.38
C GLY A 77 0.16 -7.06 7.71
N LEU A 78 0.11 -5.72 7.65
CA LEU A 78 -1.12 -4.95 7.87
C LEU A 78 -2.18 -5.23 6.79
N GLU A 79 -1.79 -5.40 5.52
CA GLU A 79 -2.71 -5.76 4.45
C GLU A 79 -3.31 -7.16 4.68
N CYS A 80 -2.50 -8.13 5.12
CA CYS A 80 -2.99 -9.47 5.45
C CYS A 80 -3.94 -9.45 6.66
N VAL A 81 -3.62 -8.67 7.70
CA VAL A 81 -4.39 -8.64 8.96
C VAL A 81 -5.61 -7.73 8.89
N MET A 82 -5.53 -6.57 8.24
CA MET A 82 -6.60 -5.57 8.16
C MET A 82 -7.32 -5.60 6.82
N GLY A 83 -6.58 -5.69 5.72
CA GLY A 83 -7.10 -5.63 4.35
C GLY A 83 -7.89 -6.87 3.92
N SER A 84 -7.62 -8.05 4.49
CA SER A 84 -8.36 -9.28 4.13
C SER A 84 -9.61 -9.54 5.00
N PRO A 85 -9.58 -9.43 6.34
CA PRO A 85 -10.76 -9.71 7.17
C PRO A 85 -11.54 -8.44 7.61
N CYS A 86 -10.88 -7.31 7.81
CA CYS A 86 -11.50 -6.14 8.45
C CYS A 86 -12.30 -5.30 7.45
N SER A 87 -11.72 -5.00 6.29
CA SER A 87 -12.38 -4.22 5.23
C SER A 87 -13.52 -4.99 4.55
N PHE A 88 -13.43 -6.31 4.41
CA PHE A 88 -14.59 -7.12 3.98
C PHE A 88 -15.74 -7.06 4.99
N LYS A 89 -15.44 -7.15 6.30
CA LYS A 89 -16.46 -7.10 7.35
C LYS A 89 -17.12 -5.73 7.46
N LEU A 90 -16.35 -4.65 7.28
CA LEU A 90 -16.86 -3.28 7.25
C LEU A 90 -17.66 -2.99 5.97
N ALA A 91 -17.17 -3.42 4.80
CA ALA A 91 -17.87 -3.21 3.55
C ALA A 91 -19.21 -3.96 3.50
N CYS A 92 -19.27 -5.21 3.96
CA CYS A 92 -20.52 -5.96 4.07
C CYS A 92 -21.50 -5.38 5.10
N LYS A 93 -21.02 -4.58 6.06
CA LYS A 93 -21.87 -3.89 7.04
C LYS A 93 -22.48 -2.60 6.48
N ASN A 94 -21.78 -1.93 5.57
CA ASN A 94 -22.23 -0.67 4.95
C ASN A 94 -22.88 -0.86 3.57
N PHE A 95 -22.65 -1.98 2.90
CA PHE A 95 -23.20 -2.30 1.59
C PHE A 95 -23.76 -3.73 1.57
N GLU A 96 -24.95 -3.88 0.99
CA GLU A 96 -25.63 -5.16 0.85
C GLU A 96 -25.03 -5.95 -0.33
N PRO A 97 -24.33 -7.08 -0.08
CA PRO A 97 -23.75 -7.89 -1.14
C PRO A 97 -24.88 -8.52 -1.97
N GLY A 98 -25.16 -7.96 -3.15
CA GLY A 98 -26.18 -8.46 -4.08
C GLY A 98 -27.02 -7.38 -4.78
N LYS A 99 -27.18 -6.19 -4.18
CA LYS A 99 -27.89 -5.05 -4.82
C LYS A 99 -26.96 -4.01 -5.44
N THR A 100 -25.71 -3.93 -4.98
CA THR A 100 -24.75 -2.91 -5.42
C THR A 100 -23.91 -3.41 -6.59
N HIS A 101 -23.70 -2.57 -7.60
CA HIS A 101 -22.86 -2.90 -8.75
C HIS A 101 -21.45 -3.32 -8.28
N PRO A 102 -20.88 -4.43 -8.79
CA PRO A 102 -19.64 -5.03 -8.26
C PRO A 102 -18.45 -4.07 -8.26
N VAL A 103 -18.41 -3.13 -9.22
CA VAL A 103 -17.38 -2.09 -9.28
C VAL A 103 -17.47 -1.11 -8.10
N ILE A 104 -18.67 -0.71 -7.69
CA ILE A 104 -18.88 0.22 -6.57
C ILE A 104 -18.51 -0.46 -5.25
N PHE A 105 -18.88 -1.73 -5.09
CA PHE A 105 -18.55 -2.51 -3.91
C PHE A 105 -17.03 -2.71 -3.75
N GLU A 106 -16.32 -3.03 -4.84
CA GLU A 106 -14.85 -3.12 -4.83
C GLU A 106 -14.20 -1.79 -4.44
N THR A 107 -14.61 -0.68 -5.07
CA THR A 107 -14.05 0.64 -4.74
C THR A 107 -14.34 1.04 -3.28
N ALA A 108 -15.51 0.71 -2.73
CA ALA A 108 -15.85 0.98 -1.33
C ALA A 108 -14.97 0.19 -0.34
N ILE A 109 -14.70 -1.09 -0.63
CA ILE A 109 -13.74 -1.90 0.15
C ILE A 109 -12.39 -1.21 0.15
N ILE A 110 -11.91 -0.77 -1.02
CA ILE A 110 -10.60 -0.15 -1.16
C ILE A 110 -10.53 1.16 -0.39
N CYS A 111 -11.52 2.05 -0.54
CA CYS A 111 -11.57 3.31 0.20
C CYS A 111 -11.50 3.06 1.72
N THR A 112 -12.18 2.01 2.18
CA THR A 112 -12.18 1.60 3.58
C THR A 112 -10.82 1.02 3.99
N THR A 113 -10.20 0.18 3.16
CA THR A 113 -8.86 -0.38 3.41
C THR A 113 -7.81 0.73 3.48
N VAL A 114 -7.77 1.64 2.50
CA VAL A 114 -6.82 2.77 2.51
C VAL A 114 -7.06 3.66 3.73
N GLY A 115 -8.33 3.92 4.05
CA GLY A 115 -8.69 4.74 5.20
C GLY A 115 -8.36 4.15 6.57
N LEU A 116 -8.21 2.82 6.67
CA LEU A 116 -7.77 2.16 7.89
C LEU A 116 -6.27 1.86 7.90
N MET A 117 -5.72 1.42 6.77
CA MET A 117 -4.33 1.02 6.66
C MET A 117 -3.39 2.23 6.66
N CYS A 118 -3.76 3.33 5.99
CA CYS A 118 -2.94 4.54 5.96
C CYS A 118 -2.68 5.12 7.35
N PRO A 119 -3.68 5.34 8.23
CA PRO A 119 -3.43 5.80 9.59
C PRO A 119 -2.69 4.79 10.45
N ALA A 120 -2.92 3.47 10.27
CA ALA A 120 -2.18 2.43 11.00
C ALA A 120 -0.70 2.39 10.60
N MET A 121 -0.40 2.40 9.30
CA MET A 121 0.97 2.37 8.79
C MET A 121 1.71 3.69 9.10
N SER A 122 1.04 4.84 8.94
CA SER A 122 1.60 6.14 9.31
C SER A 122 1.86 6.26 10.81
N PHE A 123 1.10 5.56 11.65
CA PHE A 123 1.35 5.49 13.08
C PHE A 123 2.62 4.71 13.41
N LEU A 124 2.83 3.57 12.75
CA LEU A 124 4.10 2.83 12.86
C LEU A 124 5.27 3.67 12.35
N ALA A 125 5.11 4.35 11.22
CA ALA A 125 6.11 5.24 10.66
C ALA A 125 6.43 6.40 11.62
N ALA A 126 5.44 7.00 12.29
CA ALA A 126 5.66 8.04 13.29
C ALA A 126 6.56 7.55 14.44
N TRP A 127 6.49 6.27 14.79
CA TRP A 127 7.38 5.63 15.75
C TRP A 127 8.78 5.40 15.17
N PHE A 128 8.87 4.87 13.94
CA PHE A 128 10.14 4.53 13.30
C PHE A 128 10.99 5.77 12.98
N TYR A 129 10.36 6.84 12.51
CA TYR A 129 11.00 8.12 12.15
C TYR A 129 11.06 9.10 13.33
N TYR A 130 10.69 8.68 14.55
CA TYR A 130 10.69 9.58 15.70
C TYR A 130 12.11 10.05 16.03
N PRO A 131 12.36 11.37 16.19
CA PRO A 131 13.68 11.90 16.52
C PRO A 131 14.04 11.61 17.99
N TYR A 132 14.48 10.38 18.26
CA TYR A 132 14.90 9.93 19.61
C TYR A 132 16.07 10.73 20.20
N TYR A 133 16.83 11.46 19.38
CA TYR A 133 17.92 12.34 19.83
C TYR A 133 17.43 13.62 20.53
N ALA A 134 16.17 14.03 20.34
CA ALA A 134 15.62 15.29 20.86
C ALA A 134 14.78 15.14 22.16
N GLY A 135 14.72 13.92 22.72
CA GLY A 135 13.87 13.59 23.86
C GLY A 135 12.48 13.09 23.47
N PHE A 136 11.89 12.23 24.30
CA PHE A 136 10.59 11.62 24.03
C PHE A 136 9.44 12.53 24.48
N ASN A 137 8.61 12.94 23.52
CA ASN A 137 7.43 13.76 23.72
C ASN A 137 6.24 13.14 22.98
N LEU A 138 5.23 12.73 23.72
CA LEU A 138 4.03 12.10 23.15
C LEU A 138 3.30 13.03 22.17
N PHE A 139 3.28 14.34 22.44
CA PHE A 139 2.66 15.35 21.57
C PHE A 139 3.39 15.49 20.23
N THR A 140 4.72 15.43 20.21
CA THR A 140 5.52 15.46 18.97
C THR A 140 5.27 14.21 18.14
N LEU A 141 5.13 13.06 18.79
CA LEU A 141 4.78 11.81 18.10
C LEU A 141 3.40 11.88 17.46
N LEU A 142 2.40 12.38 18.20
CA LEU A 142 1.05 12.55 17.69
C LEU A 142 0.99 13.58 16.55
N ALA A 143 1.76 14.68 16.66
CA ALA A 143 1.87 15.68 15.60
C ALA A 143 2.51 15.10 14.33
N ASN A 144 3.60 14.33 14.48
CA ASN A 144 4.24 13.65 13.35
C ASN A 144 3.33 12.62 12.71
N TRP A 145 2.60 11.85 13.51
CA TRP A 145 1.59 10.92 13.01
C TRP A 145 0.51 11.64 12.21
N LEU A 146 -0.11 12.69 12.76
CA LEU A 146 -1.16 13.42 12.07
C LEU A 146 -0.64 14.07 10.79
N LYS A 147 0.57 14.64 10.82
CA LYS A 147 1.24 15.19 9.64
C LYS A 147 1.45 14.11 8.56
N LEU A 148 1.97 12.94 8.93
CA LEU A 148 2.17 11.81 8.02
C LEU A 148 0.82 11.36 7.43
N VAL A 149 -0.22 11.22 8.25
CA VAL A 149 -1.55 10.86 7.77
C VAL A 149 -2.06 11.90 6.78
N CYS A 150 -2.00 13.19 7.08
CA CYS A 150 -2.49 14.24 6.20
C CYS A 150 -1.74 14.34 4.87
N LEU A 151 -0.42 14.05 4.85
CA LEU A 151 0.37 14.05 3.61
C LEU A 151 0.17 12.76 2.80
N ASN A 152 0.18 11.62 3.47
CA ASN A 152 0.20 10.31 2.81
C ASN A 152 -1.19 9.85 2.39
N PHE A 153 -2.22 10.14 3.18
CA PHE A 153 -3.59 9.71 2.91
C PHE A 153 -4.12 10.16 1.54
N PRO A 154 -4.09 11.46 1.17
CA PRO A 154 -4.61 11.88 -0.13
C PRO A 154 -3.81 11.25 -1.28
N PHE A 155 -2.48 11.23 -1.18
CA PHE A 155 -1.64 10.60 -2.20
C PHE A 155 -1.94 9.11 -2.36
N ALA A 156 -2.01 8.36 -1.27
CA ALA A 156 -2.33 6.94 -1.27
C ALA A 156 -3.74 6.70 -1.81
N PHE A 157 -4.73 7.48 -1.40
CA PHE A 157 -6.11 7.34 -1.85
C PHE A 157 -6.25 7.54 -3.37
N PHE A 158 -5.71 8.63 -3.91
CA PHE A 158 -5.82 8.93 -5.33
C PHE A 158 -4.98 7.98 -6.19
N SER A 159 -3.74 7.69 -5.79
CA SER A 159 -2.90 6.73 -6.53
C SER A 159 -3.48 5.32 -6.52
N GLN A 160 -4.07 4.89 -5.39
CA GLN A 160 -4.69 3.59 -5.27
C GLN A 160 -5.92 3.45 -6.19
N LEU A 161 -6.80 4.46 -6.21
CA LEU A 161 -8.05 4.43 -6.97
C LEU A 161 -7.85 4.56 -8.49
N PHE A 162 -7.00 5.51 -8.91
CA PHE A 162 -6.86 5.84 -10.33
C PHE A 162 -5.76 5.07 -11.06
N PHE A 163 -4.69 4.64 -10.37
CA PHE A 163 -3.52 4.05 -11.03
C PHE A 163 -3.31 2.60 -10.63
N ILE A 164 -3.20 2.32 -9.33
CA ILE A 164 -2.80 1.00 -8.84
C ILE A 164 -3.92 -0.03 -9.09
N GLN A 165 -5.18 0.33 -8.86
CA GLN A 165 -6.30 -0.57 -9.19
C GLN A 165 -6.34 -1.04 -10.64
N PRO A 166 -6.39 -0.15 -11.65
CA PRO A 166 -6.44 -0.59 -13.05
C PRO A 166 -5.18 -1.34 -13.47
N LEU A 167 -4.01 -0.94 -12.95
CA LEU A 167 -2.75 -1.63 -13.21
C LEU A 167 -2.77 -3.06 -12.66
N ILE A 168 -3.07 -3.24 -11.37
CA ILE A 168 -3.07 -4.58 -10.74
C ILE A 168 -4.16 -5.47 -11.36
N ARG A 169 -5.33 -4.92 -11.70
CA ARG A 169 -6.37 -5.68 -12.42
C ARG A 169 -5.87 -6.16 -13.79
N THR A 170 -5.11 -5.34 -14.51
CA THR A 170 -4.54 -5.68 -15.82
C THR A 170 -3.44 -6.75 -15.67
N VAL A 171 -2.53 -6.57 -14.72
CA VAL A 171 -1.46 -7.54 -14.42
C VAL A 171 -2.05 -8.87 -13.99
N PHE A 172 -3.02 -8.87 -13.08
CA PHE A 172 -3.67 -10.09 -12.61
C PHE A 172 -4.40 -10.84 -13.74
N LYS A 173 -5.13 -10.12 -14.61
CA LYS A 173 -5.75 -10.71 -15.80
C LYS A 173 -4.72 -11.31 -16.75
N LEU A 174 -3.56 -10.67 -16.90
CA LEU A 174 -2.49 -11.13 -17.77
C LEU A 174 -1.79 -12.37 -17.19
N LEU A 175 -1.57 -12.40 -15.88
CA LEU A 175 -0.88 -13.48 -15.17
C LEU A 175 -1.75 -14.75 -15.06
N PHE A 176 -3.06 -14.60 -14.85
CA PHE A 176 -4.02 -15.71 -14.73
C PHE A 176 -4.87 -15.92 -15.99
N ARG A 177 -4.46 -15.39 -17.14
CA ARG A 177 -5.23 -15.49 -18.40
C ARG A 177 -5.52 -16.95 -18.77
N LYS A 178 -4.52 -17.81 -18.62
CA LYS A 178 -4.62 -19.26 -18.92
C LYS A 178 -5.60 -19.99 -17.98
N ASP A 179 -5.63 -19.65 -16.70
CA ASP A 179 -6.55 -20.27 -15.73
C ASP A 179 -8.01 -19.87 -15.97
N ILE A 180 -8.24 -18.63 -16.43
CA ILE A 180 -9.59 -18.16 -16.77
C ILE A 180 -10.08 -18.84 -18.06
N GLU A 181 -9.22 -18.94 -19.08
CA GLU A 181 -9.53 -19.65 -20.34
C GLU A 181 -9.87 -21.13 -20.09
N MET A 182 -9.09 -21.84 -19.26
CA MET A 182 -9.38 -23.22 -18.89
C MET A 182 -10.70 -23.38 -18.10
N ALA A 183 -11.05 -22.43 -17.21
CA ALA A 183 -12.31 -22.47 -16.46
C ALA A 183 -13.53 -22.20 -17.34
N VAL A 184 -13.40 -21.36 -18.37
CA VAL A 184 -14.46 -21.11 -19.36
C VAL A 184 -14.67 -22.34 -20.24
N GLN A 185 -13.60 -23.03 -20.64
CA GLN A 185 -13.66 -24.29 -21.38
C GLN A 185 -14.23 -25.46 -20.55
N GLY A 186 -13.89 -25.56 -19.26
CA GLY A 186 -14.48 -26.56 -18.36
C GLY A 186 -15.99 -26.36 -18.16
N SER A 187 -16.46 -25.12 -18.09
CA SER A 187 -17.88 -24.79 -17.92
C SER A 187 -18.70 -25.05 -19.19
N SER A 188 -18.12 -24.83 -20.37
CA SER A 188 -18.76 -25.13 -21.65
C SER A 188 -18.80 -26.64 -21.94
N ASN A 189 -17.77 -27.41 -21.54
CA ASN A 189 -17.79 -28.87 -21.63
C ASN A 189 -18.81 -29.53 -20.68
N LEU A 190 -19.08 -28.95 -19.51
CA LEU A 190 -20.13 -29.40 -18.60
C LEU A 190 -21.54 -29.12 -19.14
N GLN A 191 -21.77 -27.95 -19.76
CA GLN A 191 -23.05 -27.68 -20.43
C GLN A 191 -23.30 -28.61 -21.62
N HIS A 192 -22.26 -29.07 -22.31
CA HIS A 192 -22.39 -29.99 -23.44
C HIS A 192 -22.55 -31.47 -23.03
N SER A 193 -22.17 -31.85 -21.80
CA SER A 193 -22.37 -33.21 -21.26
C SER A 193 -23.70 -33.39 -20.52
N THR A 194 -24.51 -32.33 -20.39
CA THR A 194 -25.82 -32.37 -19.73
C THR A 194 -26.98 -32.32 -20.73
N VAL A 195 -26.69 -32.55 -22.03
CA VAL A 195 -27.67 -32.67 -23.13
C VAL A 195 -27.58 -34.07 -23.71
#